data_AF-A0A4D6HDF6-F1
#
_entry.id   AF-A0A4D6HDF6-F1
#
_cell.length_a   1.000
_cell.length_b   1.000
_cell.length_c   1.000
_cell.angle_alpha   90.00
_cell.angle_beta   90.00
_cell.angle_gamma   90.00
#
_symmetry.space_group_name_H-M   'P 1'
#
loop_
_entity.id
_entity.type
_entity.pdbx_description
1 polymer ?
#
loop_
_entity_poly.entity_id
_entity_poly.type
_entity_poly.pdbx_seq_one_letter_code
_entity_poly.pdbx_strand_id
1 'polypeptide(L)'
;MQVHPRSEDSLGVEIQVARQCLVVLTRVEPADDLRQRLVVQPCLEVVALAHVRDDRPQALGDLGLVDLAQRAVPLLLALGDRPLLGDVHEDIPEFLGLLVHRNHTWSPVDKNLFVVSIQCTFCRVRGTTILSARHFPAVTHVDDDPRAALDAITEYPVFLAHNANVDALCHVDESVESVLNPPGEAWPESIDSPEALATAITQTMARGDGDLLATTAEFDAWLAERLAPDEQRLGGQAAIMADLVSLLDGDPILWTYLLSDTQRAQFTHPESIRFPVVDGDSLSFVPLSEAPTTDQTKRNWIFEFSAGDRLFETTATADTRFIAATRPDRFNLETGLDPVVEQLGANVECALVSGYQSLKRVYDDGSTFDEHVERGAEFLRDLAAEGVTIQLEYGVTHKRDLRRALIEHVLPEIDAVGMDSRELELLCEDLQYAGGGPGPDIVSQYRTLKDLLARLGVDCIKVHTTDYFLAVMDADAYLDPEYVAEGWAMAAVVAASKATEGVIDEPSDLESGLDVDFSPPGVASLSQLGSYLGVDDPGPDLVATHDGVAVAAHANRVVDDPVSTVGLGDSIAVSNFLLENALSDSDF
;
A
#
# COMPACT_ATOMS: atom_id res chain seq x y z
N MET A 1 17.85 -61.03 0.16
CA MET A 1 18.69 -61.56 -0.94
C MET A 1 18.38 -60.71 -2.17
N GLN A 2 19.41 -60.10 -2.73
CA GLN A 2 19.39 -59.01 -3.73
C GLN A 2 18.51 -59.26 -4.97
N VAL A 3 17.85 -58.20 -5.45
CA VAL A 3 17.72 -57.88 -6.89
C VAL A 3 17.81 -56.36 -7.06
N HIS A 4 18.65 -55.91 -7.99
CA HIS A 4 18.98 -54.52 -8.34
C HIS A 4 17.86 -53.78 -9.12
N PRO A 5 17.93 -52.44 -9.23
CA PRO A 5 16.83 -51.58 -9.67
C PRO A 5 16.73 -51.48 -11.20
N ARG A 6 15.52 -51.21 -11.72
CA ARG A 6 15.34 -50.62 -13.05
C ARG A 6 15.38 -49.10 -12.90
N SER A 7 16.19 -48.46 -13.73
CA SER A 7 16.29 -47.01 -13.88
C SER A 7 14.95 -46.42 -14.31
N GLU A 8 14.42 -45.51 -13.49
CA GLU A 8 13.50 -44.48 -13.95
C GLU A 8 14.36 -43.35 -14.52
N ASP A 9 14.26 -43.16 -15.83
CA ASP A 9 14.81 -42.00 -16.52
C ASP A 9 14.10 -40.75 -15.98
N SER A 10 14.81 -39.98 -15.16
CA SER A 10 14.43 -38.63 -14.76
C SER A 10 14.30 -37.77 -16.00
N LEU A 11 13.08 -37.35 -16.33
CA LEU A 11 12.78 -36.29 -17.29
C LEU A 11 13.43 -34.99 -16.79
N GLY A 12 14.62 -34.69 -17.30
CA GLY A 12 15.29 -33.42 -17.05
C GLY A 12 14.55 -32.29 -17.75
N VAL A 13 13.78 -31.52 -17.00
CA VAL A 13 13.37 -30.16 -17.36
C VAL A 13 14.42 -29.24 -16.76
N GLU A 14 15.17 -28.53 -17.60
CA GLU A 14 16.15 -27.54 -17.17
C GLU A 14 15.49 -26.17 -17.36
N ILE A 15 14.96 -25.61 -16.28
CA ILE A 15 14.43 -24.24 -16.25
C ILE A 15 15.64 -23.33 -16.04
N GLN A 16 15.97 -22.50 -17.04
CA GLN A 16 16.96 -21.43 -16.88
C GLN A 16 16.22 -20.13 -16.55
N VAL A 17 16.69 -19.46 -15.49
CA VAL A 17 16.12 -18.26 -14.88
C VAL A 17 15.86 -17.16 -15.92
N ALA A 18 14.74 -16.44 -15.74
CA ALA A 18 14.35 -15.27 -16.52
C ALA A 18 15.49 -14.25 -16.63
N ARG A 19 15.69 -13.66 -17.81
CA ARG A 19 16.64 -12.57 -18.03
C ARG A 19 15.88 -11.41 -18.65
N GLN A 20 16.12 -10.20 -18.17
CA GLN A 20 15.64 -8.99 -18.85
C GLN A 20 16.36 -8.85 -20.20
N CYS A 21 15.59 -8.74 -21.28
CA CYS A 21 16.11 -8.50 -22.62
C CYS A 21 15.59 -7.15 -23.11
N LEU A 22 16.49 -6.31 -23.63
CA LEU A 22 16.09 -5.05 -24.27
C LEU A 22 15.87 -5.32 -25.75
N VAL A 23 14.62 -5.14 -26.19
CA VAL A 23 14.27 -5.22 -27.61
C VAL A 23 14.19 -3.81 -28.16
N VAL A 24 15.11 -3.50 -29.08
CA VAL A 24 15.15 -2.19 -29.74
C VAL A 24 14.50 -2.32 -31.11
N LEU A 25 13.38 -1.64 -31.29
CA LEU A 25 12.64 -1.57 -32.55
C LEU A 25 13.00 -0.24 -33.22
N THR A 26 13.76 -0.28 -34.32
CA THR A 26 14.19 0.93 -35.03
C THR A 26 13.71 0.94 -36.47
N ARG A 27 13.26 2.11 -36.91
CA ARG A 27 12.94 2.38 -38.32
C ARG A 27 14.21 2.87 -39.00
N VAL A 28 14.89 1.99 -39.73
CA VAL A 28 16.21 2.30 -40.29
C VAL A 28 16.09 3.11 -41.59
N GLU A 29 16.52 4.38 -41.54
CA GLU A 29 17.12 5.09 -42.67
C GLU A 29 18.67 5.09 -42.49
N PRO A 30 19.48 5.31 -43.54
CA PRO A 30 20.70 4.52 -43.78
C PRO A 30 21.77 4.54 -42.66
N ALA A 31 22.15 3.31 -42.27
CA ALA A 31 23.32 2.74 -41.57
C ALA A 31 24.15 3.54 -40.54
N ASP A 32 24.38 4.84 -40.70
CA ASP A 32 25.48 5.51 -39.98
C ASP A 32 25.14 5.93 -38.54
N ASP A 33 23.87 5.89 -38.13
CA ASP A 33 23.41 6.47 -36.86
C ASP A 33 23.16 5.45 -35.73
N LEU A 34 23.02 4.15 -36.03
CA LEU A 34 22.69 3.14 -35.00
C LEU A 34 23.86 2.82 -34.05
N ARG A 35 25.09 2.85 -34.57
CA ARG A 35 26.31 2.53 -33.81
C ARG A 35 26.61 3.53 -32.70
N GLN A 36 26.15 4.78 -32.82
CA GLN A 36 26.38 5.83 -31.82
C GLN A 36 25.30 5.89 -30.74
N ARG A 37 24.10 5.36 -31.02
CA ARG A 37 22.92 5.48 -30.14
C ARG A 37 22.75 4.31 -29.16
N LEU A 38 23.38 3.17 -29.41
CA LEU A 38 23.31 1.99 -28.53
C LEU A 38 24.48 2.00 -27.54
N VAL A 39 24.27 2.57 -26.35
CA VAL A 39 25.13 2.33 -25.18
C VAL A 39 24.73 0.98 -24.59
N VAL A 40 25.44 -0.08 -24.97
CA VAL A 40 25.15 -1.44 -24.49
C VAL A 40 25.75 -1.61 -23.10
N GLN A 41 24.91 -1.79 -22.08
CA GLN A 41 25.37 -2.24 -20.76
C GLN A 41 25.85 -3.71 -20.84
N PRO A 42 26.87 -4.11 -20.06
CA PRO A 42 27.51 -5.43 -20.20
C PRO A 42 26.61 -6.65 -19.90
N CYS A 43 25.45 -6.43 -19.29
CA CYS A 43 24.56 -7.46 -18.75
C CYS A 43 23.37 -7.79 -19.66
N LEU A 44 23.19 -7.07 -20.77
CA LEU A 44 22.00 -7.14 -21.61
C LEU A 44 22.24 -7.83 -22.95
N GLU A 45 21.46 -8.88 -23.23
CA GLU A 45 21.32 -9.43 -24.59
C GLU A 45 20.39 -8.52 -25.38
N VAL A 46 20.94 -7.85 -26.41
CA VAL A 46 20.18 -6.97 -27.30
C VAL A 46 19.58 -7.82 -28.41
N VAL A 47 18.28 -7.72 -28.65
CA VAL A 47 17.65 -8.26 -29.88
C VAL A 47 17.22 -7.07 -30.71
N ALA A 48 17.86 -6.89 -31.87
CA ALA A 48 17.51 -5.83 -32.80
C ALA A 48 16.59 -6.39 -33.91
N LEU A 49 15.45 -5.74 -34.07
CA LEU A 49 14.46 -6.02 -35.13
C LEU A 49 14.45 -4.82 -36.09
N ALA A 50 14.94 -5.03 -37.31
CA ALA A 50 14.98 -3.99 -38.34
C ALA A 50 13.90 -4.26 -39.39
N HIS A 51 13.03 -3.27 -39.63
CA HIS A 51 12.01 -3.31 -40.69
C HIS A 51 12.57 -2.62 -41.95
N VAL A 52 12.99 -3.40 -42.94
CA VAL A 52 13.52 -2.87 -44.22
C VAL A 52 12.40 -2.85 -45.26
N ARG A 53 12.14 -1.69 -45.87
CA ARG A 53 11.03 -1.47 -46.81
C ARG A 53 11.32 -1.89 -48.26
N ASP A 54 12.55 -2.31 -48.54
CA ASP A 54 13.00 -2.59 -49.91
C ASP A 54 13.13 -4.10 -50.12
N ASP A 55 12.36 -4.66 -51.07
CA ASP A 55 12.25 -6.09 -51.39
C ASP A 55 13.51 -6.68 -52.06
N ARG A 56 14.69 -6.08 -51.82
CA ARG A 56 15.95 -6.44 -52.52
C ARG A 56 16.96 -7.03 -51.54
N PRO A 57 17.27 -8.34 -51.64
CA PRO A 57 18.24 -9.02 -50.78
C PRO A 57 19.66 -8.43 -50.80
N GLN A 58 19.99 -7.59 -51.79
CA GLN A 58 21.32 -7.00 -51.95
C GLN A 58 21.59 -5.83 -50.98
N ALA A 59 20.57 -5.21 -50.37
CA ALA A 59 20.75 -4.08 -49.45
C ALA A 59 21.31 -4.49 -48.07
N LEU A 60 21.23 -5.77 -47.71
CA LEU A 60 21.68 -6.30 -46.40
C LEU A 60 23.21 -6.32 -46.27
N GLY A 61 23.94 -6.46 -47.38
CA GLY A 61 25.41 -6.42 -47.40
C GLY A 61 25.97 -5.01 -47.15
N ASP A 62 25.24 -3.97 -47.55
CA ASP A 62 25.67 -2.57 -47.49
C ASP A 62 25.33 -1.89 -46.14
N LEU A 63 24.45 -2.49 -45.32
CA LEU A 63 24.02 -1.97 -44.02
C LEU A 63 25.02 -2.23 -42.87
N GLY A 64 26.18 -2.86 -43.11
CA GLY A 64 27.21 -3.07 -42.08
C GLY A 64 26.81 -4.00 -40.92
N LEU A 65 25.69 -4.73 -41.06
CA LEU A 65 25.10 -5.61 -40.03
C LEU A 65 25.90 -6.91 -39.80
N VAL A 66 26.84 -7.24 -40.69
CA VAL A 66 27.72 -8.41 -40.57
C VAL A 66 28.63 -8.33 -39.32
N ASP A 67 28.94 -7.12 -38.84
CA ASP A 67 29.74 -6.92 -37.61
C ASP A 67 28.97 -7.27 -36.32
N LEU A 68 27.64 -7.10 -36.30
CA LEU A 68 26.81 -7.34 -35.09
C LEU A 68 26.64 -8.84 -34.79
N ALA A 69 26.55 -9.67 -35.83
CA ALA A 69 26.49 -11.13 -35.69
C ALA A 69 27.77 -11.74 -35.07
N GLN A 70 28.93 -11.06 -35.18
CA GLN A 70 30.19 -11.53 -34.59
C GLN A 70 30.28 -11.30 -33.07
N ARG A 71 29.35 -10.55 -32.47
CA ARG A 71 29.33 -10.21 -31.04
C ARG A 71 28.34 -11.04 -30.19
N ALA A 72 27.87 -12.17 -30.71
CA ALA A 72 26.89 -13.04 -30.03
C ALA A 72 25.54 -12.36 -29.71
N VAL A 73 25.14 -11.41 -30.55
CA VAL A 73 23.85 -10.71 -30.48
C VAL A 73 22.88 -11.42 -31.44
N PRO A 74 21.77 -12.02 -30.99
CA PRO A 74 20.75 -12.56 -31.88
C PRO A 74 20.09 -11.43 -32.67
N LEU A 75 20.24 -11.42 -34.00
CA LEU A 75 19.65 -10.42 -34.88
C LEU A 75 18.47 -11.03 -35.63
N LEU A 76 17.27 -10.45 -35.51
CA LEU A 76 16.08 -10.89 -36.24
C LEU A 76 15.70 -9.84 -37.28
N LEU A 77 15.66 -10.23 -38.56
CA LEU A 77 15.38 -9.32 -39.68
C LEU A 77 13.99 -9.60 -40.26
N ALA A 78 13.16 -8.56 -40.37
CA ALA A 78 11.85 -8.63 -41.03
C ALA A 78 11.84 -7.73 -42.29
N LEU A 79 11.42 -8.30 -43.42
CA LEU A 79 11.38 -7.62 -44.72
C LEU A 79 9.91 -7.47 -45.15
N GLY A 80 9.32 -6.31 -44.87
CA GLY A 80 7.89 -6.04 -45.13
C GLY A 80 6.96 -7.05 -44.42
N ASP A 81 5.77 -7.27 -44.99
CA ASP A 81 4.73 -8.16 -44.42
C ASP A 81 5.09 -9.66 -44.50
N ARG A 82 6.35 -10.03 -44.74
CA ARG A 82 6.81 -11.42 -44.80
C ARG A 82 8.12 -11.60 -44.02
N PRO A 83 8.17 -12.49 -43.02
CA PRO A 83 9.41 -12.83 -42.36
C PRO A 83 10.33 -13.59 -43.34
N LEU A 84 11.59 -13.15 -43.46
CA LEU A 84 12.65 -13.88 -44.15
C LEU A 84 13.59 -14.43 -43.08
N LEU A 85 13.50 -15.74 -42.82
CA LEU A 85 14.35 -16.43 -41.86
C LEU A 85 15.49 -17.15 -42.60
N GLY A 86 16.72 -16.75 -42.34
CA GLY A 86 17.89 -17.60 -42.51
C GLY A 86 18.17 -18.30 -41.18
N ASP A 87 18.17 -19.64 -41.18
CA ASP A 87 18.52 -20.54 -40.07
C ASP A 87 18.14 -20.07 -38.65
N VAL A 88 16.86 -19.77 -38.42
CA VAL A 88 16.30 -19.72 -37.05
C VAL A 88 15.03 -20.57 -37.00
N HIS A 89 14.94 -21.34 -35.92
CA HIS A 89 14.02 -22.46 -35.65
C HIS A 89 12.53 -22.14 -35.90
N GLU A 90 11.77 -23.17 -36.32
CA GLU A 90 10.42 -23.09 -36.95
C GLU A 90 9.28 -22.49 -36.10
N ASP A 91 9.48 -22.14 -34.82
CA ASP A 91 8.40 -21.75 -33.89
C ASP A 91 8.23 -20.22 -33.67
N ILE A 92 9.14 -19.39 -34.19
CA ILE A 92 9.09 -17.92 -34.07
C ILE A 92 8.05 -17.21 -34.98
N PRO A 93 7.67 -17.72 -36.17
CA PRO A 93 6.79 -16.99 -37.11
C PRO A 93 5.38 -16.68 -36.57
N GLU A 94 4.78 -17.57 -35.76
CA GLU A 94 3.46 -17.34 -35.16
C GLU A 94 3.49 -16.24 -34.08
N PHE A 95 4.62 -16.12 -33.37
CA PHE A 95 4.80 -15.14 -32.29
C PHE A 95 4.89 -13.70 -32.82
N LEU A 96 5.57 -13.50 -33.95
CA LEU A 96 5.70 -12.18 -34.59
C LEU A 96 4.39 -11.71 -35.23
N GLY A 97 3.57 -12.63 -35.74
CA GLY A 97 2.23 -12.31 -36.25
C GLY A 97 1.29 -11.79 -35.15
N LEU A 98 1.46 -12.24 -33.91
CA LEU A 98 0.69 -11.83 -32.74
C LEU A 98 1.06 -10.43 -32.24
N LEU A 99 2.35 -10.10 -32.21
CA LEU A 99 2.86 -8.76 -31.84
C LEU A 99 2.42 -7.66 -32.83
N VAL A 100 2.37 -7.99 -34.13
CA VAL A 100 1.95 -7.03 -35.17
C VAL A 100 0.43 -6.79 -35.14
N HIS A 101 -0.37 -7.73 -34.63
CA HIS A 101 -1.82 -7.61 -34.62
C HIS A 101 -2.41 -6.92 -33.38
N ARG A 102 -1.68 -6.82 -32.26
CA ARG A 102 -2.21 -6.33 -30.98
C ARG A 102 -2.01 -4.84 -30.68
N ASN A 103 -1.03 -4.15 -31.28
CA ASN A 103 -0.77 -2.74 -30.92
C ASN A 103 -1.17 -1.78 -32.06
N HIS A 104 -2.26 -1.04 -31.85
CA HIS A 104 -2.64 0.12 -32.68
C HIS A 104 -2.40 1.47 -32.01
N THR A 105 -1.80 1.52 -30.82
CA THR A 105 -1.43 2.75 -30.12
C THR A 105 0.08 2.94 -30.16
N TRP A 106 0.51 4.10 -30.68
CA TRP A 106 1.91 4.47 -30.91
C TRP A 106 2.19 5.76 -30.15
N SER A 107 3.04 5.74 -29.13
CA SER A 107 3.56 6.97 -28.50
C SER A 107 4.99 7.26 -28.99
N PRO A 108 5.29 8.46 -29.50
CA PRO A 108 6.57 8.77 -30.14
C PRO A 108 7.60 9.30 -29.14
N VAL A 109 8.70 8.56 -28.94
CA VAL A 109 9.89 9.08 -28.21
C VAL A 109 10.85 9.80 -29.16
N ASP A 110 10.90 9.39 -30.42
CA ASP A 110 11.46 10.14 -31.55
C ASP A 110 10.96 9.45 -32.84
N LYS A 111 10.90 10.11 -33.99
CA LYS A 111 10.16 9.59 -35.17
C LYS A 111 10.61 8.21 -35.70
N ASN A 112 11.72 7.65 -35.21
CA ASN A 112 12.38 6.47 -35.78
C ASN A 112 12.94 5.45 -34.77
N LEU A 113 12.73 5.62 -33.45
CA LEU A 113 13.26 4.70 -32.44
C LEU A 113 12.20 4.37 -31.38
N PHE A 114 11.97 3.07 -31.16
CA PHE A 114 11.08 2.53 -30.15
C PHE A 114 11.86 1.53 -29.29
N VAL A 115 11.70 1.63 -27.97
CA VAL A 115 12.30 0.73 -27.01
C VAL A 115 11.16 0.05 -26.27
N VAL A 116 11.16 -1.28 -26.26
CA VAL A 116 10.18 -2.06 -25.50
C VAL A 116 10.97 -2.92 -24.51
N SER A 117 10.67 -2.77 -23.23
CA SER A 117 11.16 -3.68 -22.20
C SER A 117 10.31 -4.94 -22.23
N ILE A 118 10.93 -6.11 -22.36
CA ILE A 118 10.24 -7.39 -22.38
C ILE A 118 10.99 -8.33 -21.46
N GLN A 119 10.31 -8.87 -20.45
CA GLN A 119 10.84 -9.96 -19.64
C GLN A 119 10.53 -11.28 -20.37
N CYS A 120 11.59 -11.98 -20.77
CA CYS A 120 11.49 -13.26 -21.48
C CYS A 120 11.85 -14.41 -20.54
N THR A 121 10.94 -15.37 -20.38
CA THR A 121 11.20 -16.63 -19.68
C THR A 121 11.47 -17.72 -20.71
N PHE A 122 12.63 -18.36 -20.61
CA PHE A 122 13.05 -19.44 -21.49
C PHE A 122 12.90 -20.79 -20.79
N CYS A 123 12.01 -21.65 -21.29
CA CYS A 123 11.90 -23.02 -20.81
C CYS A 123 12.39 -23.99 -21.89
N ARG A 124 13.40 -24.81 -21.59
CA ARG A 124 13.93 -25.79 -22.55
C ARG A 124 13.42 -27.18 -22.22
N VAL A 125 12.47 -27.67 -23.01
CA VAL A 125 11.91 -29.03 -22.86
C VAL A 125 12.28 -29.86 -24.10
N ARG A 126 13.12 -30.90 -23.90
CA ARG A 126 13.53 -31.84 -24.96
C ARG A 126 14.10 -31.18 -26.23
N GLY A 127 14.92 -30.14 -26.05
CA GLY A 127 15.53 -29.41 -27.17
C GLY A 127 14.63 -28.35 -27.80
N THR A 128 13.38 -28.23 -27.35
CA THR A 128 12.44 -27.16 -27.73
C THR A 128 12.58 -26.01 -26.74
N THR A 129 12.84 -24.80 -27.23
CA THR A 129 12.83 -23.58 -26.40
C THR A 129 11.44 -22.97 -26.45
N ILE A 130 10.75 -22.92 -25.32
CA ILE A 130 9.47 -22.24 -25.15
C ILE A 130 9.80 -20.83 -24.65
N LEU A 131 9.42 -19.82 -25.43
CA LEU A 131 9.53 -18.41 -25.08
C LEU A 131 8.17 -17.95 -24.54
N SER A 132 8.14 -17.49 -23.29
CA SER A 132 7.05 -16.67 -22.77
C SER A 132 7.58 -15.24 -22.64
N ALA A 133 6.88 -14.27 -23.22
CA ALA A 133 7.19 -12.86 -23.05
C ALA A 133 5.94 -12.14 -22.54
N ARG A 134 6.08 -11.45 -21.41
CA ARG A 134 5.11 -10.47 -20.94
C ARG A 134 5.55 -9.09 -21.42
N HIS A 135 4.62 -8.36 -22.02
CA HIS A 135 4.79 -6.94 -22.29
C HIS A 135 4.44 -6.20 -21.00
N PHE A 136 5.40 -5.49 -20.44
CA PHE A 136 5.15 -4.49 -19.42
C PHE A 136 5.16 -3.15 -20.15
N PRO A 137 4.12 -2.34 -20.05
CA PRO A 137 4.15 -1.04 -20.66
C PRO A 137 5.01 -0.12 -19.78
N ALA A 138 5.37 1.05 -20.32
CA ALA A 138 6.41 1.88 -19.71
C ALA A 138 5.79 2.70 -18.57
N VAL A 139 5.97 2.22 -17.33
CA VAL A 139 5.55 2.93 -16.13
C VAL A 139 6.27 4.28 -16.06
N THR A 140 5.50 5.36 -15.93
CA THR A 140 6.04 6.70 -15.71
C THR A 140 6.22 6.89 -14.21
N HIS A 141 7.44 7.18 -13.76
CA HIS A 141 7.75 7.31 -12.34
C HIS A 141 7.05 8.50 -11.71
N VAL A 142 6.52 8.34 -10.50
CA VAL A 142 5.83 9.42 -9.76
C VAL A 142 6.70 10.67 -9.59
N ASP A 143 7.99 10.50 -9.37
CA ASP A 143 8.95 11.60 -9.21
C ASP A 143 9.14 12.43 -10.49
N ASP A 144 8.87 11.84 -11.67
CA ASP A 144 8.99 12.51 -12.96
C ASP A 144 7.68 13.21 -13.38
N ASP A 145 6.53 12.57 -13.12
CA ASP A 145 5.21 13.10 -13.44
C ASP A 145 4.12 12.58 -12.48
N PRO A 146 3.86 13.26 -11.35
CA PRO A 146 2.83 12.83 -10.40
C PRO A 146 1.42 12.83 -11.01
N ARG A 147 1.20 13.53 -12.13
CA ARG A 147 -0.10 13.57 -12.79
C ARG A 147 -0.47 12.22 -13.39
N ALA A 148 0.50 11.47 -13.91
CA ALA A 148 0.24 10.13 -14.42
C ALA A 148 -0.27 9.19 -13.32
N ALA A 149 0.27 9.31 -12.10
CA ALA A 149 -0.20 8.58 -10.94
C ALA A 149 -1.61 9.00 -10.50
N LEU A 150 -1.90 10.31 -10.50
CA LEU A 150 -3.23 10.83 -10.20
C LEU A 150 -4.28 10.39 -11.24
N ASP A 151 -3.92 10.41 -12.53
CA ASP A 151 -4.77 9.96 -13.63
C ASP A 151 -5.12 8.46 -13.46
N ALA A 152 -4.17 7.64 -13.00
CA ALA A 152 -4.40 6.21 -12.77
C ALA A 152 -5.46 5.94 -11.68
N ILE A 153 -5.53 6.77 -10.64
CA ILE A 153 -6.44 6.55 -9.50
C ILE A 153 -7.81 7.24 -9.64
N THR A 154 -7.96 8.17 -10.59
CA THR A 154 -9.16 9.03 -10.74
C THR A 154 -10.45 8.23 -10.94
N GLU A 155 -10.39 7.16 -11.72
CA GLU A 155 -11.54 6.28 -12.01
C GLU A 155 -11.34 4.87 -11.43
N TYR A 156 -10.62 4.75 -10.30
CA TYR A 156 -10.33 3.47 -9.64
C TYR A 156 -11.07 3.36 -8.29
N PRO A 157 -12.31 2.83 -8.27
CA PRO A 157 -13.11 2.66 -7.06
C PRO A 157 -12.42 1.90 -5.93
N VAL A 158 -12.19 2.55 -4.79
CA VAL A 158 -11.64 1.92 -3.58
C VAL A 158 -12.65 1.88 -2.45
N PHE A 159 -12.90 0.68 -1.90
CA PHE A 159 -13.73 0.50 -0.71
C PHE A 159 -12.91 0.73 0.56
N LEU A 160 -13.35 1.66 1.40
CA LEU A 160 -12.66 2.06 2.62
C LEU A 160 -13.58 1.84 3.82
N ALA A 161 -13.12 1.03 4.76
CA ALA A 161 -13.90 0.69 5.95
C ALA A 161 -12.96 0.46 7.16
N HIS A 162 -13.38 0.55 8.41
CA HIS A 162 -14.73 0.75 8.89
C HIS A 162 -14.88 2.00 9.76
N ASN A 163 -13.79 2.59 10.25
CA ASN A 163 -13.85 3.57 11.33
C ASN A 163 -13.74 5.03 10.86
N ALA A 164 -14.77 5.80 11.21
CA ALA A 164 -14.76 7.25 11.23
C ALA A 164 -15.00 7.74 12.67
N ASN A 165 -14.34 8.83 13.06
CA ASN A 165 -14.59 9.53 14.31
C ASN A 165 -14.20 11.00 14.21
N VAL A 166 -14.56 11.76 15.24
CA VAL A 166 -14.04 13.11 15.47
C VAL A 166 -12.96 13.04 16.54
N ASP A 167 -11.77 13.54 16.24
CA ASP A 167 -10.75 13.79 17.25
C ASP A 167 -10.93 15.22 17.77
N ALA A 168 -11.26 15.35 19.06
CA ALA A 168 -11.48 16.61 19.75
C ALA A 168 -10.25 16.92 20.60
N LEU A 169 -9.43 17.87 20.15
CA LEU A 169 -8.17 18.21 20.77
C LEU A 169 -8.38 19.26 21.86
N CYS A 170 -7.70 19.08 22.98
CA CYS A 170 -7.71 19.99 24.11
C CYS A 170 -6.27 20.09 24.64
N HIS A 171 -5.70 21.29 24.64
CA HIS A 171 -4.47 21.55 25.38
C HIS A 171 -4.77 21.52 26.88
N VAL A 172 -3.93 20.83 27.65
CA VAL A 172 -4.14 20.72 29.10
C VAL A 172 -3.75 22.02 29.79
N ASP A 173 -4.78 22.80 30.16
CA ASP A 173 -4.63 24.10 30.81
C ASP A 173 -5.70 24.36 31.89
N GLU A 174 -5.85 25.63 32.30
CA GLU A 174 -6.85 26.06 33.27
C GLU A 174 -8.29 25.77 32.82
N SER A 175 -8.57 25.73 31.51
CA SER A 175 -9.89 25.43 30.97
C SER A 175 -10.27 23.97 31.21
N VAL A 176 -9.34 23.04 30.95
CA VAL A 176 -9.47 21.63 31.26
C VAL A 176 -9.57 21.43 32.77
N GLU A 177 -8.69 22.06 33.56
CA GLU A 177 -8.74 21.94 35.03
C GLU A 177 -10.09 22.42 35.59
N SER A 178 -10.70 23.47 35.02
CA SER A 178 -11.94 24.06 35.52
C SER A 178 -13.18 23.16 35.42
N VAL A 179 -13.16 22.16 34.52
CA VAL A 179 -14.25 21.20 34.36
C VAL A 179 -14.00 19.90 35.11
N LEU A 180 -12.77 19.61 35.49
CA LEU A 180 -12.39 18.35 36.13
C LEU A 180 -12.50 18.41 37.67
N ASN A 181 -12.54 17.22 38.28
CA ASN A 181 -12.33 17.07 39.71
C ASN A 181 -10.85 16.76 39.98
N PRO A 182 -10.33 17.02 41.19
CA PRO A 182 -8.97 16.62 41.56
C PRO A 182 -8.72 15.11 41.30
N PRO A 183 -7.50 14.72 40.89
CA PRO A 183 -7.19 13.34 40.55
C PRO A 183 -7.21 12.43 41.79
N GLY A 184 -7.60 11.17 41.57
CA GLY A 184 -7.48 10.09 42.53
C GLY A 184 -6.10 9.42 42.51
N GLU A 185 -5.91 8.41 43.36
CA GLU A 185 -4.61 7.71 43.49
C GLU A 185 -4.46 6.53 42.51
N ALA A 186 -5.55 5.84 42.18
CA ALA A 186 -5.51 4.60 41.41
C ALA A 186 -5.80 4.82 39.92
N TRP A 187 -5.04 4.15 39.05
CA TRP A 187 -5.31 4.17 37.61
C TRP A 187 -6.73 3.65 37.31
N PRO A 188 -7.54 4.39 36.55
CA PRO A 188 -8.92 4.00 36.28
C PRO A 188 -9.02 2.86 35.25
N GLU A 189 -10.06 2.04 35.34
CA GLU A 189 -10.34 1.00 34.34
C GLU A 189 -10.91 1.59 33.04
N SER A 190 -11.66 2.69 33.16
CA SER A 190 -12.26 3.45 32.05
C SER A 190 -12.47 4.91 32.46
N ILE A 191 -12.77 5.77 31.50
CA ILE A 191 -13.10 7.17 31.73
C ILE A 191 -14.62 7.32 31.78
N ASP A 192 -15.18 7.44 32.98
CA ASP A 192 -16.61 7.58 33.22
C ASP A 192 -16.96 8.79 34.10
N SER A 193 -15.95 9.54 34.53
CA SER A 193 -16.09 10.62 35.49
C SER A 193 -14.96 11.65 35.37
N PRO A 194 -15.18 12.90 35.86
CA PRO A 194 -14.16 13.95 35.81
C PRO A 194 -12.91 13.61 36.63
N GLU A 195 -13.07 12.87 37.73
CA GLU A 195 -11.95 12.40 38.56
C GLU A 195 -11.12 11.33 37.82
N ALA A 196 -11.77 10.37 37.16
CA ALA A 196 -11.08 9.35 36.37
C ALA A 196 -10.26 9.98 35.23
N LEU A 197 -10.84 10.95 34.53
CA LEU A 197 -10.14 11.67 33.46
C LEU A 197 -8.93 12.45 34.00
N ALA A 198 -9.09 13.22 35.09
CA ALA A 198 -7.98 13.92 35.73
C ALA A 198 -6.87 12.97 36.19
N THR A 199 -7.24 11.82 36.76
CA THR A 199 -6.30 10.80 37.22
C THR A 199 -5.48 10.25 36.07
N ALA A 200 -6.14 9.92 34.95
CA ALA A 200 -5.46 9.37 33.78
C ALA A 200 -4.52 10.42 33.16
N ILE A 201 -4.99 11.65 32.91
CA ILE A 201 -4.16 12.72 32.34
C ILE A 201 -2.94 12.99 33.24
N THR A 202 -3.13 13.19 34.54
CA THR A 202 -2.01 13.51 35.46
C THR A 202 -1.00 12.37 35.58
N GLN A 203 -1.44 11.10 35.58
CA GLN A 203 -0.50 9.97 35.60
C GLN A 203 0.25 9.82 34.27
N THR A 204 -0.39 10.07 33.12
CA THR A 204 0.27 10.14 31.81
C THR A 204 1.29 11.29 31.77
N MET A 205 0.94 12.48 32.27
CA MET A 205 1.85 13.63 32.42
C MET A 205 3.08 13.30 33.26
N ALA A 206 2.89 12.64 34.42
CA ALA A 206 3.97 12.28 35.32
C ALA A 206 4.91 11.23 34.71
N ARG A 207 4.38 10.27 33.94
CA ARG A 207 5.14 9.25 33.22
C ARG A 207 5.89 9.80 32.00
N GLY A 208 5.31 10.79 31.32
CA GLY A 208 5.83 11.32 30.05
C GLY A 208 5.66 10.34 28.89
N ASP A 209 4.70 9.41 29.00
CA ASP A 209 4.43 8.37 28.00
C ASP A 209 2.93 8.36 27.71
N GLY A 210 2.57 8.45 26.44
CA GLY A 210 1.18 8.60 25.99
C GLY A 210 0.34 7.39 26.36
N ASP A 211 -0.96 7.60 26.57
CA ASP A 211 -1.87 6.50 26.94
C ASP A 211 -3.29 6.76 26.45
N LEU A 212 -4.13 5.72 26.47
CA LEU A 212 -5.52 5.80 26.06
C LEU A 212 -6.40 4.90 26.92
N LEU A 213 -7.60 5.40 27.25
CA LEU A 213 -8.64 4.60 27.89
C LEU A 213 -9.99 4.80 27.19
N ALA A 214 -10.84 3.77 27.27
CA ALA A 214 -12.19 3.87 26.76
C ALA A 214 -13.02 4.83 27.63
N THR A 215 -13.84 5.67 27.00
CA THR A 215 -14.85 6.50 27.68
C THR A 215 -16.27 6.01 27.40
N THR A 216 -17.18 6.30 28.33
CA THR A 216 -18.62 6.03 28.15
C THR A 216 -19.28 7.10 27.30
N ALA A 217 -20.39 6.75 26.63
CA ALA A 217 -21.18 7.72 25.86
C ALA A 217 -21.83 8.79 26.76
N GLU A 218 -22.20 8.42 27.99
CA GLU A 218 -22.74 9.37 28.97
C GLU A 218 -21.68 10.41 29.38
N PHE A 219 -20.45 9.97 29.63
CA PHE A 219 -19.37 10.89 30.00
C PHE A 219 -18.89 11.75 28.82
N ASP A 220 -18.85 11.19 27.60
CA ASP A 220 -18.59 11.97 26.38
C ASP A 220 -19.60 13.12 26.21
N ALA A 221 -20.90 12.83 26.34
CA ALA A 221 -21.94 13.84 26.27
C ALA A 221 -21.80 14.88 27.41
N TRP A 222 -21.51 14.44 28.63
CA TRP A 222 -21.27 15.33 29.76
C TRP A 222 -20.09 16.27 29.53
N LEU A 223 -19.01 15.77 28.92
CA LEU A 223 -17.79 16.51 28.64
C LEU A 223 -18.01 17.50 27.49
N ALA A 224 -18.67 17.08 26.40
CA ALA A 224 -19.01 17.94 25.26
C ALA A 224 -19.88 19.16 25.64
N GLU A 225 -20.69 19.05 26.70
CA GLU A 225 -21.49 20.17 27.23
C GLU A 225 -20.66 21.20 28.03
N ARG A 226 -19.45 20.84 28.47
CA ARG A 226 -18.67 21.60 29.48
C ARG A 226 -17.31 22.04 28.99
N LEU A 227 -16.71 21.30 28.07
CA LEU A 227 -15.41 21.57 27.49
C LEU A 227 -15.58 21.78 25.99
N ALA A 228 -15.18 22.95 25.52
CA ALA A 228 -15.02 23.20 24.10
C ALA A 228 -13.61 22.77 23.69
N PRO A 229 -13.44 21.88 22.71
CA PRO A 229 -12.12 21.56 22.20
C PRO A 229 -11.51 22.75 21.47
N ASP A 230 -10.18 22.85 21.50
CA ASP A 230 -9.42 23.85 20.74
C ASP A 230 -9.57 23.62 19.24
N GLU A 231 -9.59 22.35 18.85
CA GLU A 231 -9.74 21.89 17.48
C GLU A 231 -10.59 20.61 17.43
N GLN A 232 -11.38 20.49 16.37
CA GLN A 232 -11.96 19.21 15.97
C GLN A 232 -11.45 18.89 14.58
N ARG A 233 -11.03 17.64 14.39
CA ARG A 233 -10.60 17.14 13.09
C ARG A 233 -11.12 15.75 12.82
N LEU A 234 -11.07 15.37 11.55
CA LEU A 234 -11.39 14.02 11.10
C LEU A 234 -10.40 13.02 11.72
N GLY A 235 -10.95 11.94 12.26
CA GLY A 235 -10.17 10.85 12.81
C GLY A 235 -10.73 9.49 12.39
N GLY A 236 -9.93 8.46 12.64
CA GLY A 236 -10.22 7.10 12.21
C GLY A 236 -9.68 6.83 10.80
N GLN A 237 -8.95 5.74 10.68
CA GLN A 237 -8.19 5.41 9.48
C GLN A 237 -9.05 5.46 8.22
N ALA A 238 -10.19 4.74 8.20
CA ALA A 238 -11.02 4.67 7.00
C ALA A 238 -11.52 6.04 6.52
N ALA A 239 -11.87 6.92 7.46
CA ALA A 239 -12.29 8.27 7.14
C ALA A 239 -11.14 9.15 6.63
N ILE A 240 -9.98 9.10 7.28
CA ILE A 240 -8.78 9.85 6.85
C ILE A 240 -8.36 9.41 5.44
N MET A 241 -8.37 8.10 5.18
CA MET A 241 -8.07 7.56 3.86
C MET A 241 -9.09 8.00 2.82
N ALA A 242 -10.39 7.96 3.14
CA ALA A 242 -11.43 8.36 2.18
C ALA A 242 -11.39 9.84 1.84
N ASP A 243 -11.13 10.69 2.84
CA ASP A 243 -10.96 12.13 2.62
C ASP A 243 -9.74 12.37 1.73
N LEU A 244 -8.59 11.77 2.04
CA LEU A 244 -7.38 11.90 1.23
C LEU A 244 -7.59 11.46 -0.22
N VAL A 245 -8.19 10.30 -0.45
CA VAL A 245 -8.45 9.82 -1.82
C VAL A 245 -9.35 10.82 -2.56
N SER A 246 -10.35 11.40 -1.91
CA SER A 246 -11.20 12.43 -2.52
C SER A 246 -10.44 13.72 -2.86
N LEU A 247 -9.45 14.09 -2.04
CA LEU A 247 -8.61 15.27 -2.22
C LEU A 247 -7.57 15.08 -3.34
N LEU A 248 -7.27 13.83 -3.67
CA LEU A 248 -6.43 13.45 -4.80
C LEU A 248 -7.23 13.17 -6.08
N ASP A 249 -8.48 13.65 -6.15
CA ASP A 249 -9.43 13.42 -7.25
C ASP A 249 -9.73 11.92 -7.56
N GLY A 250 -9.47 11.02 -6.61
CA GLY A 250 -9.79 9.59 -6.72
C GLY A 250 -11.28 9.29 -6.47
N ASP A 251 -11.63 8.00 -6.48
CA ASP A 251 -13.02 7.53 -6.35
C ASP A 251 -13.27 6.68 -5.08
N PRO A 252 -13.32 7.30 -3.88
CA PRO A 252 -13.49 6.57 -2.63
C PRO A 252 -14.95 6.18 -2.36
N ILE A 253 -15.16 4.92 -1.97
CA ILE A 253 -16.38 4.42 -1.36
C ILE A 253 -16.12 4.19 0.13
N LEU A 254 -16.65 5.07 0.98
CA LEU A 254 -16.54 4.94 2.44
C LEU A 254 -17.73 4.18 3.02
N TRP A 255 -17.45 3.19 3.87
CA TRP A 255 -18.44 2.67 4.80
C TRP A 255 -17.98 2.85 6.25
N THR A 256 -18.90 3.27 7.12
CA THR A 256 -18.63 3.37 8.56
C THR A 256 -19.85 3.06 9.43
N TYR A 257 -19.59 2.51 10.62
CA TYR A 257 -20.60 2.11 11.61
C TYR A 257 -21.59 3.21 12.01
N LEU A 258 -21.05 4.43 12.14
CA LEU A 258 -21.72 5.59 12.68
C LEU A 258 -21.26 6.81 11.89
N LEU A 259 -22.21 7.48 11.26
CA LEU A 259 -21.99 8.76 10.60
C LEU A 259 -22.95 9.78 11.20
N SER A 260 -22.49 10.53 12.20
CA SER A 260 -23.25 11.69 12.69
C SER A 260 -23.05 12.90 11.77
N ASP A 261 -23.94 13.90 11.89
CA ASP A 261 -23.74 15.21 11.24
C ASP A 261 -22.40 15.85 11.64
N THR A 262 -21.97 15.65 12.89
CA THR A 262 -20.69 16.16 13.37
C THR A 262 -19.51 15.48 12.68
N GLN A 263 -19.54 14.15 12.52
CA GLN A 263 -18.50 13.41 11.80
C GLN A 263 -18.49 13.77 10.31
N ARG A 264 -19.67 13.83 9.68
CA ARG A 264 -19.80 14.19 8.27
C ARG A 264 -19.24 15.58 7.98
N ALA A 265 -19.43 16.53 8.89
CA ALA A 265 -18.90 17.88 8.76
C ALA A 265 -17.37 17.98 8.89
N GLN A 266 -16.67 16.90 9.25
CA GLN A 266 -15.20 16.86 9.29
C GLN A 266 -14.57 16.48 7.95
N PHE A 267 -15.35 15.99 6.99
CA PHE A 267 -14.85 15.69 5.64
C PHE A 267 -14.76 16.97 4.82
N THR A 268 -13.73 17.06 3.99
CA THR A 268 -13.43 18.24 3.18
C THR A 268 -14.36 18.31 1.97
N HIS A 269 -14.52 17.19 1.26
CA HIS A 269 -15.37 17.03 0.09
C HIS A 269 -16.34 15.83 0.21
N PRO A 270 -17.32 15.87 1.15
CA PRO A 270 -18.25 14.76 1.35
C PRO A 270 -19.13 14.46 0.11
N GLU A 271 -19.26 15.39 -0.82
CA GLU A 271 -19.93 15.16 -2.11
C GLU A 271 -19.14 14.25 -3.07
N SER A 272 -17.81 14.19 -2.91
CA SER A 272 -16.89 13.39 -3.73
C SER A 272 -16.67 11.97 -3.18
N ILE A 273 -17.19 11.68 -1.99
CA ILE A 273 -17.09 10.36 -1.36
C ILE A 273 -18.40 9.62 -1.55
N ARG A 274 -18.37 8.41 -2.11
CA ARG A 274 -19.53 7.55 -2.25
C ARG A 274 -19.79 6.79 -0.94
N PHE A 275 -21.06 6.60 -0.59
CA PHE A 275 -21.50 5.84 0.57
C PHE A 275 -22.52 4.78 0.14
N PRO A 276 -22.34 3.50 0.48
CA PRO A 276 -23.26 2.44 0.10
C PRO A 276 -24.54 2.47 0.94
N VAL A 277 -25.68 2.37 0.29
CA VAL A 277 -27.02 2.32 0.89
C VAL A 277 -27.75 1.08 0.39
N VAL A 278 -28.24 0.28 1.34
CA VAL A 278 -28.93 -0.99 1.08
C VAL A 278 -30.43 -0.82 1.29
N ASP A 279 -31.23 -1.20 0.29
CA ASP A 279 -32.69 -1.34 0.38
C ASP A 279 -33.10 -2.75 -0.05
N GLY A 280 -33.37 -3.61 0.95
CA GLY A 280 -33.59 -5.03 0.72
C GLY A 280 -32.34 -5.70 0.13
N ASP A 281 -32.47 -6.23 -1.08
CA ASP A 281 -31.39 -6.89 -1.82
C ASP A 281 -30.74 -5.95 -2.86
N SER A 282 -30.96 -4.64 -2.79
CA SER A 282 -30.42 -3.67 -3.74
C SER A 282 -29.35 -2.79 -3.08
N LEU A 283 -28.19 -2.69 -3.72
CA LEU A 283 -27.15 -1.72 -3.40
C LEU A 283 -27.30 -0.46 -4.28
N SER A 284 -27.13 0.70 -3.67
CA SER A 284 -26.99 1.98 -4.36
C SER A 284 -25.91 2.80 -3.67
N PHE A 285 -25.31 3.75 -4.40
CA PHE A 285 -24.33 4.67 -3.84
C PHE A 285 -24.92 6.08 -3.85
N VAL A 286 -24.78 6.78 -2.73
CA VAL A 286 -25.11 8.20 -2.59
C VAL A 286 -23.85 8.95 -2.20
N PRO A 287 -23.74 10.26 -2.49
CA PRO A 287 -22.68 11.08 -1.90
C PRO A 287 -22.74 11.03 -0.37
N LEU A 288 -21.59 11.09 0.31
CA LEU A 288 -21.51 11.07 1.78
C LEU A 288 -22.30 12.25 2.39
N SER A 289 -22.38 13.37 1.69
CA SER A 289 -23.23 14.52 2.03
C SER A 289 -24.71 14.18 2.18
N GLU A 290 -25.18 13.11 1.50
CA GLU A 290 -26.56 12.61 1.52
C GLU A 290 -26.72 11.29 2.28
N ALA A 291 -25.62 10.70 2.76
CA ALA A 291 -25.64 9.45 3.49
C ALA A 291 -26.53 9.52 4.75
N PRO A 292 -27.22 8.41 5.11
CA PRO A 292 -28.02 8.35 6.34
C PRO A 292 -27.17 8.65 7.58
N THR A 293 -27.66 9.53 8.44
CA THR A 293 -26.95 9.89 9.68
C THR A 293 -27.52 9.25 10.94
N THR A 294 -26.68 9.18 11.97
CA THR A 294 -27.06 8.75 13.32
C THR A 294 -26.88 9.87 14.33
N ASP A 295 -27.67 9.87 15.41
CA ASP A 295 -27.56 10.89 16.47
C ASP A 295 -26.26 10.78 17.29
N GLN A 296 -25.64 9.60 17.33
CA GLN A 296 -24.42 9.36 18.10
C GLN A 296 -23.18 9.74 17.30
N THR A 297 -22.30 10.55 17.90
CA THR A 297 -20.95 10.84 17.37
C THR A 297 -19.94 9.91 18.04
N LYS A 298 -19.10 9.22 17.27
CA LYS A 298 -17.86 8.66 17.84
C LYS A 298 -16.83 9.78 17.97
N ARG A 299 -16.44 10.10 19.20
CA ARG A 299 -15.47 11.13 19.54
C ARG A 299 -14.31 10.56 20.34
N ASN A 300 -13.08 10.92 20.00
CA ASN A 300 -11.93 10.73 20.89
C ASN A 300 -11.53 12.10 21.42
N TRP A 301 -11.49 12.26 22.73
CA TRP A 301 -10.94 13.46 23.36
C TRP A 301 -9.45 13.26 23.53
N ILE A 302 -8.66 14.14 22.92
CA ILE A 302 -7.20 14.11 22.93
C ILE A 302 -6.73 15.27 23.79
N PHE A 303 -6.13 14.95 24.93
CA PHE A 303 -5.58 15.92 25.87
C PHE A 303 -4.08 16.03 25.66
N GLU A 304 -3.64 17.09 25.00
CA GLU A 304 -2.24 17.34 24.64
C GLU A 304 -1.56 18.21 25.68
N PHE A 305 -0.31 17.89 26.01
CA PHE A 305 0.49 18.65 26.95
C PHE A 305 1.98 18.56 26.60
N SER A 306 2.67 19.65 26.86
CA SER A 306 4.11 19.82 26.71
C SER A 306 4.83 19.71 28.05
N ALA A 307 6.11 19.37 28.02
CA ALA A 307 6.96 19.34 29.20
C ALA A 307 6.91 20.70 29.94
N GLY A 308 6.49 20.67 31.21
CA GLY A 308 6.30 21.87 32.03
C GLY A 308 4.85 22.32 32.20
N ASP A 309 3.91 21.83 31.40
CA ASP A 309 2.49 22.10 31.59
C ASP A 309 1.99 21.53 32.91
N ARG A 310 0.92 22.14 33.44
CA ARG A 310 0.42 21.84 34.78
C ARG A 310 -1.06 21.50 34.76
N LEU A 311 -1.41 20.46 35.50
CA LEU A 311 -2.79 20.09 35.81
C LEU A 311 -2.84 19.73 37.30
N PHE A 312 -3.58 20.52 38.08
CA PHE A 312 -3.57 20.49 39.54
C PHE A 312 -2.13 20.61 40.10
N GLU A 313 -1.69 19.61 40.88
CA GLU A 313 -0.36 19.56 41.49
C GLU A 313 0.69 18.87 40.59
N THR A 314 0.29 18.36 39.42
CA THR A 314 1.16 17.60 38.51
C THR A 314 1.81 18.51 37.47
N THR A 315 3.04 18.20 37.09
CA THR A 315 3.76 18.85 35.99
C THR A 315 4.18 17.80 34.97
N ALA A 316 3.88 18.03 33.69
CA ALA A 316 4.24 17.13 32.61
C ALA A 316 5.75 17.01 32.45
N THR A 317 6.23 15.80 32.19
CA THR A 317 7.67 15.51 32.04
C THR A 317 8.13 15.42 30.59
N ALA A 318 7.20 15.33 29.64
CA ALA A 318 7.44 15.21 28.20
C ALA A 318 6.25 15.76 27.40
N ASP A 319 6.49 15.98 26.11
CA ASP A 319 5.46 16.35 25.14
C ASP A 319 4.74 15.08 24.70
N THR A 320 3.47 14.94 25.09
CA THR A 320 2.66 13.77 24.77
C THR A 320 1.17 14.07 24.93
N ARG A 321 0.33 13.03 24.88
CA ARG A 321 -1.13 13.13 24.94
C ARG A 321 -1.76 11.98 25.71
N PHE A 322 -2.92 12.25 26.30
CA PHE A 322 -3.83 11.23 26.81
C PHE A 322 -5.10 11.20 25.95
N ILE A 323 -5.60 10.01 25.60
CA ILE A 323 -6.80 9.87 24.76
C ILE A 323 -7.94 9.20 25.55
N ALA A 324 -9.05 9.92 25.73
CA ALA A 324 -10.32 9.36 26.21
C ALA A 324 -11.20 9.01 25.01
N ALA A 325 -11.28 7.73 24.68
CA ALA A 325 -11.76 7.26 23.38
C ALA A 325 -13.14 6.60 23.50
N THR A 326 -14.17 7.16 22.85
CA THR A 326 -15.51 6.53 22.88
C THR A 326 -15.47 5.18 22.17
N ARG A 327 -16.20 4.21 22.74
CA ARG A 327 -16.37 2.88 22.16
C ARG A 327 -17.88 2.58 22.08
N PRO A 328 -18.57 3.04 21.02
CA PRO A 328 -19.98 2.71 20.83
C PRO A 328 -20.17 1.21 20.55
N ASP A 329 -21.33 0.66 20.91
CA ASP A 329 -21.65 -0.76 20.67
C ASP A 329 -21.77 -1.13 19.20
N ARG A 330 -22.13 -0.17 18.35
CA ARG A 330 -22.18 -0.36 16.90
C ARG A 330 -20.82 -0.61 16.26
N PHE A 331 -19.72 -0.41 16.96
CA PHE A 331 -18.38 -0.73 16.45
C PHE A 331 -18.14 -2.23 16.63
N ASN A 332 -18.83 -3.04 15.83
CA ASN A 332 -18.89 -4.50 15.94
C ASN A 332 -18.66 -5.24 14.60
N LEU A 333 -18.06 -4.58 13.60
CA LEU A 333 -17.85 -5.11 12.23
C LEU A 333 -19.11 -5.42 11.41
N GLU A 334 -20.32 -5.32 11.95
CA GLU A 334 -21.53 -5.59 11.17
C GLU A 334 -21.80 -4.46 10.17
N THR A 335 -21.69 -4.78 8.88
CA THR A 335 -21.79 -3.78 7.82
C THR A 335 -23.22 -3.54 7.35
N GLY A 336 -24.05 -4.58 7.41
CA GLY A 336 -25.33 -4.63 6.71
C GLY A 336 -25.19 -4.74 5.19
N LEU A 337 -23.97 -4.94 4.70
CA LEU A 337 -23.63 -5.11 3.29
C LEU A 337 -23.55 -6.57 2.89
N ASP A 338 -23.55 -7.52 3.84
CA ASP A 338 -23.48 -8.96 3.59
C ASP A 338 -24.50 -9.44 2.53
N PRO A 339 -25.79 -9.03 2.56
CA PRO A 339 -26.76 -9.47 1.55
C PRO A 339 -26.48 -8.98 0.12
N VAL A 340 -25.61 -7.98 -0.02
CA VAL A 340 -25.29 -7.31 -1.28
C VAL A 340 -23.79 -7.31 -1.56
N VAL A 341 -23.00 -8.19 -0.91
CA VAL A 341 -21.55 -8.24 -1.06
C VAL A 341 -21.11 -8.48 -2.51
N GLU A 342 -21.84 -9.32 -3.26
CA GLU A 342 -21.63 -9.51 -4.70
C GLU A 342 -21.80 -8.21 -5.49
N GLN A 343 -22.80 -7.39 -5.14
CA GLN A 343 -23.02 -6.10 -5.79
C GLN A 343 -21.94 -5.09 -5.37
N LEU A 344 -21.47 -5.14 -4.12
CA LEU A 344 -20.36 -4.30 -3.68
C LEU A 344 -19.09 -4.65 -4.45
N GLY A 345 -18.72 -5.93 -4.50
CA GLY A 345 -17.57 -6.44 -5.23
C GLY A 345 -17.57 -6.03 -6.70
N ALA A 346 -18.73 -6.06 -7.36
CA ALA A 346 -18.87 -5.63 -8.75
C ALA A 346 -18.73 -4.10 -8.98
N ASN A 347 -18.60 -3.29 -7.93
CA ASN A 347 -18.50 -1.82 -8.01
C ASN A 347 -17.22 -1.25 -7.36
N VAL A 348 -16.31 -2.12 -6.92
CA VAL A 348 -15.05 -1.75 -6.26
C VAL A 348 -13.92 -2.54 -6.91
N GLU A 349 -12.75 -1.93 -7.06
CA GLU A 349 -11.59 -2.59 -7.64
C GLU A 349 -10.64 -3.12 -6.55
N CYS A 350 -10.54 -2.40 -5.43
CA CYS A 350 -9.83 -2.86 -4.24
C CYS A 350 -10.52 -2.39 -2.94
N ALA A 351 -10.13 -2.98 -1.81
CA ALA A 351 -10.63 -2.64 -0.50
C ALA A 351 -9.49 -2.43 0.50
N LEU A 352 -9.56 -1.39 1.32
CA LEU A 352 -8.65 -1.17 2.43
C LEU A 352 -9.45 -1.03 3.73
N VAL A 353 -9.23 -1.98 4.64
CA VAL A 353 -9.98 -2.11 5.89
C VAL A 353 -9.13 -1.78 7.12
N SER A 354 -9.76 -1.21 8.15
CA SER A 354 -9.15 -0.91 9.45
C SER A 354 -10.23 -0.67 10.52
N GLY A 355 -9.80 -0.36 11.75
CA GLY A 355 -10.68 0.00 12.86
C GLY A 355 -10.94 -1.13 13.87
N TYR A 356 -10.42 -2.33 13.61
CA TYR A 356 -10.53 -3.52 14.46
C TYR A 356 -10.03 -3.28 15.90
N GLN A 357 -9.07 -2.37 16.11
CA GLN A 357 -8.57 -1.99 17.44
C GLN A 357 -9.66 -1.45 18.38
N SER A 358 -10.77 -0.98 17.82
CA SER A 358 -11.92 -0.42 18.56
C SER A 358 -12.85 -1.48 19.15
N LEU A 359 -12.76 -2.75 18.76
CA LEU A 359 -13.72 -3.79 19.16
C LEU A 359 -13.75 -4.03 20.67
N LYS A 360 -14.94 -4.20 21.24
CA LYS A 360 -15.12 -4.48 22.68
C LYS A 360 -14.91 -5.94 22.99
N ARG A 361 -14.48 -6.23 24.23
CA ARG A 361 -14.43 -7.61 24.72
C ARG A 361 -15.82 -8.26 24.73
N VAL A 362 -16.79 -7.50 25.24
CA VAL A 362 -18.19 -7.88 25.37
C VAL A 362 -19.03 -6.64 25.02
N TYR A 363 -20.09 -6.84 24.24
CA TYR A 363 -21.06 -5.82 23.86
C TYR A 363 -22.31 -5.90 24.75
N ASP A 364 -23.19 -4.91 24.70
CA ASP A 364 -24.37 -4.79 25.57
C ASP A 364 -25.38 -5.93 25.33
N ASP A 365 -25.39 -6.51 24.13
CA ASP A 365 -26.21 -7.69 23.78
C ASP A 365 -25.60 -9.02 24.26
N GLY A 366 -24.40 -8.99 24.83
CA GLY A 366 -23.66 -10.14 25.34
C GLY A 366 -22.77 -10.83 24.30
N SER A 367 -22.76 -10.37 23.04
CA SER A 367 -21.82 -10.85 22.02
C SER A 367 -20.37 -10.44 22.34
N THR A 368 -19.41 -11.08 21.69
CA THR A 368 -17.97 -10.87 21.94
C THR A 368 -17.25 -10.45 20.67
N PHE A 369 -16.05 -9.87 20.79
CA PHE A 369 -15.26 -9.55 19.59
C PHE A 369 -14.94 -10.79 18.75
N ASP A 370 -14.78 -11.97 19.34
CA ASP A 370 -14.48 -13.20 18.58
C ASP A 370 -15.59 -13.46 17.55
N GLU A 371 -16.86 -13.43 17.98
CA GLU A 371 -18.02 -13.60 17.09
C GLU A 371 -18.07 -12.55 15.96
N HIS A 372 -17.73 -11.31 16.28
CA HIS A 372 -17.73 -10.21 15.31
C HIS A 372 -16.55 -10.27 14.35
N VAL A 373 -15.38 -10.67 14.82
CA VAL A 373 -14.18 -10.90 14.01
C VAL A 373 -14.42 -12.03 13.02
N GLU A 374 -15.04 -13.13 13.45
CA GLU A 374 -15.41 -14.24 12.57
C GLU A 374 -16.39 -13.79 11.47
N ARG A 375 -17.43 -13.02 11.80
CA ARG A 375 -18.35 -12.47 10.79
C ARG A 375 -17.68 -11.48 9.84
N GLY A 376 -16.84 -10.59 10.38
CA GLY A 376 -16.07 -9.66 9.55
C GLY A 376 -15.16 -10.40 8.57
N ALA A 377 -14.52 -11.49 9.02
CA ALA A 377 -13.71 -12.35 8.17
C ALA A 377 -14.55 -13.06 7.08
N GLU A 378 -15.77 -13.51 7.39
CA GLU A 378 -16.71 -14.04 6.39
C GLU A 378 -17.05 -13.01 5.32
N PHE A 379 -17.35 -11.77 5.72
CA PHE A 379 -17.61 -10.67 4.78
C PHE A 379 -16.41 -10.39 3.86
N LEU A 380 -15.18 -10.35 4.42
CA LEU A 380 -13.97 -10.13 3.63
C LEU A 380 -13.72 -11.27 2.64
N ARG A 381 -13.92 -12.52 3.06
CA ARG A 381 -13.82 -13.68 2.17
C ARG A 381 -14.80 -13.60 1.00
N ASP A 382 -16.04 -13.24 1.28
CA ASP A 382 -17.07 -13.12 0.25
C ASP A 382 -16.76 -11.94 -0.70
N LEU A 383 -16.19 -10.84 -0.18
CA LEU A 383 -15.73 -9.72 -1.01
C LEU A 383 -14.54 -10.12 -1.89
N ALA A 384 -13.54 -10.81 -1.33
CA ALA A 384 -12.39 -11.32 -2.06
C ALA A 384 -12.79 -12.34 -3.14
N ALA A 385 -13.85 -13.12 -2.92
CA ALA A 385 -14.39 -14.06 -3.90
C ALA A 385 -14.92 -13.38 -5.18
N GLU A 386 -15.26 -12.09 -5.10
CA GLU A 386 -15.64 -11.26 -6.25
C GLU A 386 -14.42 -10.69 -7.00
N GLY A 387 -13.20 -11.04 -6.58
CA GLY A 387 -11.95 -10.60 -7.22
C GLY A 387 -11.39 -9.29 -6.67
N VAL A 388 -11.92 -8.79 -5.56
CA VAL A 388 -11.45 -7.57 -4.91
C VAL A 388 -10.17 -7.86 -4.12
N THR A 389 -9.09 -7.14 -4.42
CA THR A 389 -7.86 -7.18 -3.60
C THR A 389 -8.07 -6.39 -2.31
N ILE A 390 -7.71 -6.98 -1.17
CA ILE A 390 -7.98 -6.45 0.16
C ILE A 390 -6.68 -6.22 0.95
N GLN A 391 -6.50 -5.01 1.47
CA GLN A 391 -5.46 -4.69 2.45
C GLN A 391 -6.06 -4.37 3.82
N LEU A 392 -5.47 -4.91 4.88
CA LEU A 392 -5.72 -4.48 6.26
C LEU A 392 -4.65 -3.49 6.69
N GLU A 393 -5.04 -2.29 7.13
CA GLU A 393 -4.16 -1.45 7.97
C GLU A 393 -4.31 -1.91 9.43
N TYR A 394 -3.27 -2.58 9.94
CA TYR A 394 -3.35 -3.49 11.10
C TYR A 394 -3.94 -2.83 12.35
N GLY A 395 -3.50 -1.60 12.66
CA GLY A 395 -4.02 -0.78 13.74
C GLY A 395 -3.94 -1.46 15.11
N VAL A 396 -2.95 -1.10 15.93
CA VAL A 396 -2.73 -1.82 17.20
C VAL A 396 -3.73 -1.49 18.31
N THR A 397 -4.10 -2.54 19.05
CA THR A 397 -4.82 -2.50 20.34
C THR A 397 -3.97 -3.13 21.44
N HIS A 398 -4.12 -2.69 22.70
CA HIS A 398 -3.48 -3.34 23.85
C HIS A 398 -4.10 -4.72 24.19
N LYS A 399 -5.21 -5.09 23.56
CA LYS A 399 -5.92 -6.36 23.78
C LYS A 399 -5.24 -7.48 23.00
N ARG A 400 -4.34 -8.21 23.66
CA ARG A 400 -3.57 -9.30 23.06
C ARG A 400 -4.43 -10.39 22.42
N ASP A 401 -5.53 -10.77 23.06
CA ASP A 401 -6.46 -11.76 22.55
C ASP A 401 -7.20 -11.28 21.28
N LEU A 402 -7.59 -10.01 21.21
CA LEU A 402 -8.12 -9.43 19.99
C LEU A 402 -7.08 -9.46 18.86
N ARG A 403 -5.83 -9.04 19.10
CA ARG A 403 -4.77 -9.14 18.08
C ARG A 403 -4.57 -10.57 17.57
N ARG A 404 -4.65 -11.56 18.47
CA ARG A 404 -4.60 -12.98 18.09
C ARG A 404 -5.80 -13.41 17.24
N ALA A 405 -7.01 -12.94 17.55
CA ALA A 405 -8.19 -13.23 16.74
C ALA A 405 -8.06 -12.64 15.33
N LEU A 406 -7.49 -11.43 15.18
CA LEU A 406 -7.22 -10.86 13.84
C LEU A 406 -6.23 -11.72 13.04
N ILE A 407 -5.17 -12.21 13.69
CA ILE A 407 -4.19 -13.09 13.05
C ILE A 407 -4.84 -14.42 12.61
N GLU A 408 -5.74 -14.97 13.42
CA GLU A 408 -6.35 -16.28 13.19
C GLU A 408 -7.48 -16.25 12.16
N HIS A 409 -8.26 -15.16 12.13
CA HIS A 409 -9.49 -15.09 11.36
C HIS A 409 -9.47 -14.06 10.23
N VAL A 410 -8.79 -12.92 10.37
CA VAL A 410 -8.83 -11.83 9.38
C VAL A 410 -7.69 -11.92 8.38
N LEU A 411 -6.44 -12.07 8.86
CA LEU A 411 -5.27 -12.13 7.98
C LEU A 411 -5.36 -13.23 6.89
N PRO A 412 -5.95 -14.42 7.14
CA PRO A 412 -6.09 -15.43 6.09
C PRO A 412 -7.09 -15.08 4.97
N GLU A 413 -7.88 -14.02 5.12
CA GLU A 413 -8.97 -13.64 4.20
C GLU A 413 -8.67 -12.36 3.41
N ILE A 414 -7.41 -11.88 3.47
CA ILE A 414 -6.95 -10.66 2.81
C ILE A 414 -5.63 -10.93 2.08
N ASP A 415 -5.31 -10.09 1.10
CA ASP A 415 -4.10 -10.23 0.28
C ASP A 415 -2.90 -9.52 0.91
N ALA A 416 -3.12 -8.37 1.55
CA ALA A 416 -2.05 -7.55 2.10
C ALA A 416 -2.32 -7.05 3.52
N VAL A 417 -1.24 -6.85 4.29
CA VAL A 417 -1.31 -6.18 5.59
C VAL A 417 -0.25 -5.08 5.69
N GLY A 418 -0.70 -3.87 5.99
CA GLY A 418 0.11 -2.68 6.27
C GLY A 418 0.24 -2.42 7.77
N MET A 419 1.43 -2.02 8.21
CA MET A 419 1.71 -1.73 9.62
C MET A 419 2.95 -0.84 9.82
N ASP A 420 3.08 -0.23 10.99
CA ASP A 420 4.33 0.43 11.41
C ASP A 420 5.34 -0.54 12.07
N SER A 421 6.54 -0.04 12.40
CA SER A 421 7.58 -0.85 13.08
C SER A 421 7.17 -1.38 14.46
N ARG A 422 6.42 -0.60 15.25
CA ARG A 422 5.94 -1.00 16.59
C ARG A 422 4.86 -2.06 16.49
N GLU A 423 4.01 -1.96 15.48
CA GLU A 423 2.97 -2.95 15.19
C GLU A 423 3.59 -4.29 14.75
N LEU A 424 4.65 -4.25 13.93
CA LEU A 424 5.44 -5.44 13.58
C LEU A 424 6.08 -6.11 14.81
N GLU A 425 6.60 -5.34 15.76
CA GLU A 425 7.12 -5.87 17.03
C GLU A 425 6.03 -6.63 17.80
N LEU A 426 4.85 -6.03 17.94
CA LEU A 426 3.73 -6.64 18.64
C LEU A 426 3.20 -7.90 17.94
N LEU A 427 3.16 -7.88 16.61
CA LEU A 427 2.82 -9.05 15.80
C LEU A 427 3.82 -10.20 16.06
N CYS A 428 5.12 -9.89 16.09
CA CYS A 428 6.16 -10.86 16.44
C CYS A 428 6.00 -11.42 17.86
N GLU A 429 5.67 -10.58 18.83
CA GLU A 429 5.40 -10.99 20.22
C GLU A 429 4.21 -11.95 20.32
N ASP A 430 3.11 -11.66 19.60
CA ASP A 430 1.91 -12.47 19.60
C ASP A 430 2.10 -13.81 18.91
N LEU A 431 2.87 -13.82 17.83
CA LEU A 431 3.29 -15.03 17.14
C LEU A 431 4.39 -15.79 17.88
N GLN A 432 4.94 -15.25 18.97
CA GLN A 432 6.11 -15.79 19.68
C GLN A 432 7.24 -16.10 18.70
N TYR A 433 7.48 -15.18 17.76
CA TYR A 433 8.42 -15.37 16.66
C TYR A 433 9.86 -15.54 17.18
N ALA A 434 10.49 -16.66 16.81
CA ALA A 434 11.79 -17.06 17.34
C ALA A 434 12.98 -16.58 16.48
N GLY A 435 12.74 -15.87 15.37
CA GLY A 435 13.77 -15.44 14.43
C GLY A 435 14.55 -14.19 14.83
N GLY A 436 14.39 -13.72 16.07
CA GLY A 436 15.09 -12.54 16.60
C GLY A 436 14.27 -11.25 16.57
N GLY A 437 13.09 -11.26 15.93
CA GLY A 437 12.21 -10.09 15.81
C GLY A 437 12.69 -9.05 14.80
N PRO A 438 11.88 -8.00 14.55
CA PRO A 438 12.31 -6.89 13.73
C PRO A 438 13.45 -6.17 14.47
N GLY A 439 14.67 -6.33 13.96
CA GLY A 439 15.81 -5.56 14.44
C GLY A 439 15.68 -4.08 14.05
N PRO A 440 16.57 -3.21 14.56
CA PRO A 440 16.55 -1.79 14.23
C PRO A 440 16.97 -1.49 12.79
N ASP A 441 17.53 -2.48 12.08
CA ASP A 441 18.00 -2.34 10.70
C ASP A 441 17.07 -3.02 9.71
N ILE A 442 17.00 -2.47 8.50
CA ILE A 442 16.10 -2.92 7.44
C ILE A 442 16.34 -4.38 7.01
N VAL A 443 17.57 -4.90 7.11
CA VAL A 443 17.85 -6.31 6.75
C VAL A 443 17.23 -7.26 7.78
N SER A 444 17.24 -6.89 9.06
CA SER A 444 16.54 -7.64 10.11
C SER A 444 15.02 -7.56 9.95
N GLN A 445 14.49 -6.40 9.54
CA GLN A 445 13.07 -6.27 9.21
C GLN A 445 12.69 -7.14 8.00
N TYR A 446 13.42 -7.04 6.89
CA TYR A 446 13.23 -7.87 5.69
C TYR A 446 13.18 -9.38 6.02
N ARG A 447 14.15 -9.88 6.79
CA ARG A 447 14.17 -11.29 7.19
C ARG A 447 12.95 -11.67 8.02
N THR A 448 12.54 -10.80 8.94
CA THR A 448 11.33 -10.99 9.74
C THR A 448 10.11 -11.08 8.84
N LEU A 449 9.93 -10.11 7.93
CA LEU A 449 8.80 -10.09 6.99
C LEU A 449 8.76 -11.32 6.11
N LYS A 450 9.90 -11.73 5.53
CA LYS A 450 10.00 -12.96 4.73
C LYS A 450 9.56 -14.20 5.49
N ASP A 451 10.00 -14.34 6.75
CA ASP A 451 9.63 -15.48 7.58
C ASP A 451 8.15 -15.43 8.00
N LEU A 452 7.60 -14.24 8.18
CA LEU A 452 6.20 -14.04 8.58
C LEU A 452 5.23 -14.23 7.42
N LEU A 453 5.58 -13.86 6.18
CA LEU A 453 4.73 -13.93 4.99
C LEU A 453 4.02 -15.30 4.87
N ALA A 454 4.82 -16.37 4.83
CA ALA A 454 4.30 -17.74 4.73
C ALA A 454 3.52 -18.19 5.98
N ARG A 455 3.74 -17.58 7.14
CA ARG A 455 3.07 -17.93 8.39
C ARG A 455 1.72 -17.24 8.54
N LEU A 456 1.59 -16.03 8.03
CA LEU A 456 0.37 -15.23 8.09
C LEU A 456 -0.64 -15.65 7.02
N GLY A 457 -0.17 -16.24 5.92
CA GLY A 457 -1.05 -16.64 4.82
C GLY A 457 -1.58 -15.45 4.01
N VAL A 458 -0.84 -14.33 4.03
CA VAL A 458 -1.06 -13.16 3.18
C VAL A 458 -0.06 -13.16 2.03
N ASP A 459 -0.40 -12.50 0.93
CA ASP A 459 0.43 -12.39 -0.25
C ASP A 459 1.44 -11.23 -0.17
N CYS A 460 1.17 -10.22 0.67
CA CYS A 460 2.08 -9.11 0.91
C CYS A 460 2.06 -8.62 2.38
N ILE A 461 3.24 -8.36 2.95
CA ILE A 461 3.39 -7.61 4.19
C ILE A 461 4.14 -6.32 3.90
N LYS A 462 3.56 -5.20 4.35
CA LYS A 462 4.07 -3.85 4.15
C LYS A 462 4.37 -3.19 5.49
N VAL A 463 5.56 -2.59 5.58
CA VAL A 463 6.01 -1.84 6.74
C VAL A 463 6.36 -0.44 6.32
N HIS A 464 5.73 0.53 6.96
CA HIS A 464 6.16 1.92 6.89
C HIS A 464 6.96 2.31 8.13
N THR A 465 8.03 3.06 7.91
CA THR A 465 8.87 3.63 8.95
C THR A 465 9.03 5.12 8.69
N THR A 466 9.65 5.85 9.63
CA THR A 466 9.96 7.26 9.39
C THR A 466 10.84 7.46 8.15
N ASP A 467 11.84 6.60 7.95
CA ASP A 467 12.90 6.84 6.98
C ASP A 467 12.75 6.06 5.66
N TYR A 468 12.01 4.96 5.65
CA TYR A 468 11.81 4.12 4.48
C TYR A 468 10.52 3.29 4.57
N PHE A 469 10.09 2.78 3.42
CA PHE A 469 9.00 1.82 3.29
C PHE A 469 9.54 0.50 2.73
N LEU A 470 8.95 -0.62 3.16
CA LEU A 470 9.39 -1.96 2.80
C LEU A 470 8.17 -2.88 2.63
N ALA A 471 8.05 -3.48 1.46
CA ALA A 471 7.13 -4.56 1.17
C ALA A 471 7.89 -5.85 0.89
N VAL A 472 7.42 -6.96 1.46
CA VAL A 472 7.84 -8.32 1.10
C VAL A 472 6.61 -9.09 0.70
N MET A 473 6.64 -9.66 -0.51
CA MET A 473 5.47 -10.27 -1.14
C MET A 473 5.81 -11.60 -1.81
N ASP A 474 4.81 -12.46 -1.94
CA ASP A 474 4.92 -13.66 -2.74
C ASP A 474 4.96 -13.25 -4.23
N ALA A 475 6.05 -13.62 -4.92
CA ALA A 475 6.30 -13.19 -6.28
C ALA A 475 5.34 -13.80 -7.31
N ASP A 476 4.66 -14.90 -6.96
CA ASP A 476 3.73 -15.61 -7.83
C ASP A 476 2.26 -15.33 -7.46
N ALA A 477 1.98 -14.81 -6.27
CA ALA A 477 0.62 -14.58 -5.78
C ALA A 477 0.21 -13.10 -5.71
N TYR A 478 1.16 -12.17 -5.54
CA TYR A 478 0.85 -10.74 -5.43
C TYR A 478 1.08 -9.97 -6.74
N LEU A 479 0.91 -8.64 -6.66
CA LEU A 479 1.16 -7.69 -7.75
C LEU A 479 2.64 -7.64 -8.16
N ASP A 480 2.91 -7.07 -9.34
CA ASP A 480 4.28 -6.80 -9.77
C ASP A 480 4.96 -5.83 -8.78
N PRO A 481 6.16 -6.16 -8.26
CA PRO A 481 6.84 -5.31 -7.28
C PRO A 481 7.21 -3.92 -7.81
N GLU A 482 7.26 -3.71 -9.13
CA GLU A 482 7.45 -2.38 -9.72
C GLU A 482 6.23 -1.47 -9.43
N TYR A 483 5.00 -2.00 -9.47
CA TYR A 483 3.80 -1.22 -9.12
C TYR A 483 3.76 -0.88 -7.63
N VAL A 484 4.21 -1.81 -6.79
CA VAL A 484 4.33 -1.56 -5.33
C VAL A 484 5.37 -0.48 -5.05
N ALA A 485 6.49 -0.47 -5.80
CA ALA A 485 7.51 0.56 -5.68
C ALA A 485 6.99 1.95 -6.09
N GLU A 486 6.24 2.06 -7.18
CA GLU A 486 5.57 3.32 -7.55
C GLU A 486 4.54 3.77 -6.50
N GLY A 487 3.78 2.84 -5.95
CA GLY A 487 2.90 3.12 -4.81
C GLY A 487 3.67 3.71 -3.63
N TRP A 488 4.88 3.21 -3.35
CA TRP A 488 5.73 3.79 -2.31
C TRP A 488 6.27 5.18 -2.64
N ALA A 489 6.60 5.45 -3.90
CA ALA A 489 7.00 6.77 -4.34
C ALA A 489 5.86 7.79 -4.12
N MET A 490 4.64 7.44 -4.54
CA MET A 490 3.45 8.26 -4.26
C MET A 490 3.22 8.46 -2.77
N ALA A 491 3.32 7.40 -1.96
CA ALA A 491 3.16 7.50 -0.52
C ALA A 491 4.20 8.43 0.13
N ALA A 492 5.44 8.43 -0.35
CA ALA A 492 6.51 9.31 0.15
C ALA A 492 6.21 10.79 -0.17
N VAL A 493 5.74 11.08 -1.39
CA VAL A 493 5.34 12.43 -1.80
C VAL A 493 4.13 12.91 -1.01
N VAL A 494 3.10 12.08 -0.87
CA VAL A 494 1.89 12.39 -0.09
C VAL A 494 2.24 12.65 1.39
N ALA A 495 3.06 11.79 1.99
CA ALA A 495 3.48 11.95 3.39
C ALA A 495 4.27 13.25 3.60
N ALA A 496 5.21 13.56 2.72
CA ALA A 496 5.99 14.79 2.77
C ALA A 496 5.13 16.05 2.56
N SER A 497 4.18 15.99 1.63
CA SER A 497 3.28 17.12 1.34
C SER A 497 2.39 17.41 2.55
N LYS A 498 1.75 16.37 3.09
CA LYS A 498 0.92 16.50 4.30
C LYS A 498 1.72 16.95 5.52
N ALA A 499 2.97 16.50 5.67
CA ALA A 499 3.84 16.93 6.75
C ALA A 499 4.26 18.41 6.60
N THR A 500 4.44 18.87 5.37
CA THR A 500 4.84 20.26 5.04
C THR A 500 3.67 21.23 5.21
N GLU A 501 2.52 20.91 4.62
CA GLU A 501 1.35 21.79 4.57
C GLU A 501 0.42 21.61 5.78
N GLY A 502 0.52 20.48 6.48
CA GLY A 502 -0.36 20.07 7.59
C GLY A 502 -1.63 19.37 7.13
N VAL A 503 -2.14 19.73 5.96
CA VAL A 503 -3.28 19.12 5.26
C VAL A 503 -3.00 19.10 3.76
N ILE A 504 -3.62 18.16 3.04
CA ILE A 504 -3.68 18.18 1.58
C ILE A 504 -5.08 18.67 1.24
N ASP A 505 -5.20 19.74 0.47
CA ASP A 505 -6.48 20.32 0.06
C ASP A 505 -6.80 20.00 -1.41
N GLU A 506 -5.77 19.89 -2.26
CA GLU A 506 -5.91 19.57 -3.68
C GLU A 506 -4.68 18.82 -4.24
N PRO A 507 -4.77 18.19 -5.42
CA PRO A 507 -3.65 17.41 -5.96
C PRO A 507 -2.38 18.23 -6.24
N SER A 508 -2.51 19.55 -6.39
CA SER A 508 -1.37 20.44 -6.63
C SER A 508 -0.45 20.57 -5.41
N ASP A 509 -0.96 20.29 -4.20
CA ASP A 509 -0.17 20.32 -2.96
C ASP A 509 0.96 19.27 -2.96
N LEU A 510 0.86 18.23 -3.81
CA LEU A 510 1.92 17.22 -3.98
C LEU A 510 3.24 17.80 -4.48
N GLU A 511 3.23 18.99 -5.10
CA GLU A 511 4.45 19.70 -5.49
C GLU A 511 5.34 20.00 -4.27
N SER A 512 4.74 20.27 -3.09
CA SER A 512 5.48 20.53 -1.86
C SER A 512 6.28 19.31 -1.39
N GLY A 513 5.71 18.10 -1.50
CA GLY A 513 6.39 16.86 -1.14
C GLY A 513 7.53 16.50 -2.08
N LEU A 514 7.40 16.84 -3.37
CA LEU A 514 8.47 16.62 -4.36
C LEU A 514 9.71 17.46 -4.08
N ASP A 515 9.55 18.64 -3.47
CA ASP A 515 10.64 19.53 -3.06
C ASP A 515 11.39 19.06 -1.81
N VAL A 516 10.89 18.04 -1.10
CA VAL A 516 11.52 17.47 0.10
C VAL A 516 12.52 16.38 -0.29
N ASP A 517 13.79 16.55 0.07
CA ASP A 517 14.83 15.55 -0.20
C ASP A 517 14.52 14.19 0.45
N PHE A 518 14.99 13.10 -0.18
CA PHE A 518 14.93 11.77 0.43
C PHE A 518 15.70 11.72 1.75
N SER A 519 15.17 10.96 2.71
CA SER A 519 15.81 10.67 3.99
C SER A 519 17.20 10.04 3.76
N PRO A 520 18.29 10.68 4.20
CA PRO A 520 19.61 10.09 4.11
C PRO A 520 19.73 8.76 4.89
N PRO A 521 19.15 8.61 6.11
CA PRO A 521 19.00 7.31 6.75
C PRO A 521 18.22 6.28 5.92
N GLY A 522 17.17 6.71 5.21
CA GLY A 522 16.38 5.87 4.30
C GLY A 522 17.22 5.30 3.16
N VAL A 523 17.90 6.17 2.40
CA VAL A 523 18.79 5.77 1.30
C VAL A 523 19.93 4.86 1.78
N ALA A 524 20.49 5.14 2.97
CA ALA A 524 21.50 4.28 3.58
C ALA A 524 20.94 2.89 3.94
N SER A 525 19.69 2.82 4.40
CA SER A 525 19.00 1.56 4.69
C SER A 525 18.76 0.78 3.40
N LEU A 526 18.24 1.40 2.35
CA LEU A 526 18.07 0.73 1.04
C LEU A 526 19.41 0.24 0.48
N SER A 527 20.50 1.00 0.62
CA SER A 527 21.84 0.54 0.24
C SER A 527 22.29 -0.69 1.02
N GLN A 528 21.97 -0.76 2.32
CA GLN A 528 22.22 -1.92 3.17
C GLN A 528 21.41 -3.15 2.70
N LEU A 529 20.13 -2.96 2.39
CA LEU A 529 19.27 -4.01 1.89
C LEU A 529 19.71 -4.48 0.50
N GLY A 530 20.03 -3.55 -0.42
CA GLY A 530 20.54 -3.85 -1.76
C GLY A 530 21.82 -4.68 -1.70
N SER A 531 22.77 -4.30 -0.84
CA SER A 531 23.99 -5.09 -0.61
C SER A 531 23.71 -6.52 -0.14
N TYR A 532 22.64 -6.72 0.66
CA TYR A 532 22.22 -8.04 1.13
C TYR A 532 21.53 -8.86 0.02
N LEU A 533 20.71 -8.21 -0.81
CA LEU A 533 19.95 -8.84 -1.89
C LEU A 533 20.77 -9.02 -3.19
N GLY A 534 21.92 -8.36 -3.30
CA GLY A 534 22.75 -8.37 -4.50
C GLY A 534 22.38 -7.31 -5.54
N VAL A 535 21.76 -6.21 -5.10
CA VAL A 535 21.45 -5.02 -5.91
C VAL A 535 22.50 -3.95 -5.60
N ASP A 536 23.27 -3.57 -6.62
CA ASP A 536 24.30 -2.54 -6.51
C ASP A 536 23.68 -1.15 -6.64
N ASP A 537 23.94 -0.27 -5.66
CA ASP A 537 23.58 1.16 -5.67
C ASP A 537 22.10 1.45 -5.99
N PRO A 538 21.14 0.94 -5.18
CA PRO A 538 19.71 1.12 -5.42
C PRO A 538 19.26 2.59 -5.38
N GLY A 539 19.99 3.47 -4.69
CA GLY A 539 19.56 4.86 -4.49
C GLY A 539 18.30 4.92 -3.60
N PRO A 540 17.26 5.69 -3.97
CA PRO A 540 16.02 5.80 -3.20
C PRO A 540 15.03 4.67 -3.47
N ASP A 541 15.27 3.80 -4.46
CA ASP A 541 14.33 2.77 -4.91
C ASP A 541 14.99 1.39 -4.94
N LEU A 542 14.27 0.37 -4.49
CA LEU A 542 14.76 -1.00 -4.55
C LEU A 542 13.62 -1.94 -4.92
N VAL A 543 13.77 -2.60 -6.08
CA VAL A 543 12.99 -3.77 -6.47
C VAL A 543 13.93 -4.96 -6.64
N ALA A 544 13.57 -6.09 -6.04
CA ALA A 544 14.38 -7.30 -6.11
C ALA A 544 13.55 -8.57 -5.93
N THR A 545 14.09 -9.70 -6.38
CA THR A 545 13.60 -11.03 -6.02
C THR A 545 14.67 -11.78 -5.27
N HIS A 546 14.33 -12.36 -4.11
CA HIS A 546 15.28 -13.09 -3.28
C HIS A 546 14.58 -14.23 -2.55
N ASP A 547 15.15 -15.44 -2.62
CA ASP A 547 14.59 -16.65 -1.98
C ASP A 547 13.11 -16.93 -2.30
N GLY A 548 12.66 -16.62 -3.52
CA GLY A 548 11.28 -16.87 -3.95
C GLY A 548 10.26 -15.82 -3.50
N VAL A 549 10.69 -14.74 -2.82
CA VAL A 549 9.85 -13.58 -2.53
C VAL A 549 10.30 -12.37 -3.34
N ALA A 550 9.35 -11.51 -3.70
CA ALA A 550 9.62 -10.20 -4.25
C ALA A 550 9.72 -9.16 -3.13
N VAL A 551 10.50 -8.12 -3.39
CA VAL A 551 10.80 -7.03 -2.45
C VAL A 551 10.65 -5.73 -3.20
N ALA A 552 9.90 -4.80 -2.63
CA ALA A 552 9.83 -3.41 -3.05
C ALA A 552 10.10 -2.52 -1.84
N ALA A 553 11.04 -1.59 -1.95
CA ALA A 553 11.37 -0.65 -0.89
C ALA A 553 11.69 0.72 -1.47
N HIS A 554 11.40 1.76 -0.69
CA HIS A 554 11.56 3.15 -1.10
C HIS A 554 12.04 3.99 0.08
N ALA A 555 12.96 4.92 -0.14
CA ALA A 555 13.39 5.88 0.87
C ALA A 555 12.30 6.94 1.07
N ASN A 556 11.90 7.22 2.31
CA ASN A 556 10.87 8.23 2.56
C ASN A 556 11.44 9.66 2.38
N ARG A 557 10.56 10.64 2.18
CA ARG A 557 10.87 12.08 2.18
C ARG A 557 10.46 12.66 3.54
N VAL A 558 11.43 13.03 4.36
CA VAL A 558 11.18 13.37 5.78
C VAL A 558 11.31 14.87 5.99
N VAL A 559 10.24 15.48 6.48
CA VAL A 559 10.20 16.90 6.87
C VAL A 559 10.74 17.03 8.29
N ASP A 560 11.78 17.84 8.49
CA ASP A 560 12.44 18.02 9.80
C ASP A 560 11.50 18.64 10.86
N ASP A 561 10.71 19.63 10.46
CA ASP A 561 9.77 20.38 11.32
C ASP A 561 8.34 20.26 10.76
N PRO A 562 7.66 19.10 10.89
CA PRO A 562 6.35 18.90 10.29
C PRO A 562 5.27 19.71 11.00
N VAL A 563 4.31 20.25 10.24
CA VAL A 563 3.12 20.95 10.79
C VAL A 563 2.22 19.97 11.53
N SER A 564 2.06 18.76 10.99
CA SER A 564 1.28 17.69 11.60
C SER A 564 1.85 16.33 11.21
N THR A 565 1.77 15.36 12.12
CA THR A 565 2.14 13.95 11.87
C THR A 565 0.95 13.00 11.94
N VAL A 566 -0.24 13.53 12.20
CA VAL A 566 -1.43 12.71 12.45
C VAL A 566 -2.01 12.16 11.16
N GLY A 567 -2.27 10.85 11.16
CA GLY A 567 -2.76 10.12 10.00
C GLY A 567 -1.74 9.99 8.86
N LEU A 568 -0.44 10.24 9.09
CA LEU A 568 0.58 10.00 8.06
C LEU A 568 0.65 8.52 7.67
N GLY A 569 0.59 7.59 8.64
CA GLY A 569 0.54 6.16 8.37
C GLY A 569 -0.65 5.78 7.50
N ASP A 570 -1.84 6.30 7.83
CA ASP A 570 -3.06 6.08 7.05
C ASP A 570 -2.93 6.61 5.61
N SER A 571 -2.34 7.80 5.45
CA SER A 571 -2.06 8.40 4.14
C SER A 571 -1.07 7.55 3.33
N ILE A 572 0.00 7.05 3.96
CA ILE A 572 0.98 6.17 3.32
C ILE A 572 0.33 4.87 2.86
N ALA A 573 -0.49 4.25 3.73
CA ALA A 573 -1.14 2.98 3.47
C ALA A 573 -2.08 3.04 2.26
N VAL A 574 -2.96 4.05 2.19
CA VAL A 574 -3.91 4.18 1.08
C VAL A 574 -3.26 4.64 -0.21
N SER A 575 -2.30 5.57 -0.17
CA SER A 575 -1.65 6.06 -1.39
C SER A 575 -0.82 4.98 -2.07
N ASN A 576 -0.13 4.14 -1.29
CA ASN A 576 0.58 2.99 -1.86
C ASN A 576 -0.39 1.95 -2.43
N PHE A 577 -1.34 1.49 -1.62
CA PHE A 577 -2.24 0.39 -2.03
C PHE A 577 -3.15 0.78 -3.19
N LEU A 578 -3.64 2.03 -3.23
CA LEU A 578 -4.49 2.49 -4.32
C LEU A 578 -3.72 2.54 -5.65
N LEU A 579 -2.52 3.15 -5.65
CA LEU A 579 -1.77 3.33 -6.89
C LEU A 579 -1.25 2.01 -7.45
N GLU A 580 -0.71 1.11 -6.61
CA GLU A 580 -0.19 -0.16 -7.11
C GLU A 580 -1.28 -1.03 -7.76
N ASN A 581 -2.51 -0.97 -7.23
CA ASN A 581 -3.65 -1.70 -7.78
C ASN A 581 -4.14 -1.04 -9.07
N ALA A 582 -4.28 0.28 -9.09
CA ALA A 582 -4.63 1.04 -10.29
C ALA A 582 -3.66 0.76 -11.45
N LEU A 583 -2.35 0.80 -11.19
CA LEU A 583 -1.32 0.47 -12.17
C LEU A 583 -1.38 -0.99 -12.64
N SER A 584 -1.82 -1.91 -11.78
CA SER A 584 -1.91 -3.33 -12.14
C SER A 584 -3.07 -3.68 -13.07
N ASP A 585 -4.18 -2.94 -13.00
CA ASP A 585 -5.38 -3.16 -13.80
C ASP A 585 -5.38 -2.34 -15.10
N SER A 586 -4.76 -1.16 -15.03
CA SER A 586 -4.56 -0.36 -16.21
C SER A 586 -3.58 -1.03 -17.19
N ASP A 587 -3.93 -1.02 -18.49
CA ASP A 587 -3.01 -1.37 -19.59
C ASP A 587 -1.88 -0.31 -19.76
N PHE A 588 -1.31 0.20 -18.65
CA PHE A 588 -0.52 1.43 -18.54
C PHE A 588 0.89 1.36 -19.10
#